data_AF-A0A1G0HA14-F1
#
_entry.id   AF-A0A1G0HA14-F1
#
_cell.length_a   1.000
_cell.length_b   1.000
_cell.length_c   1.000
_cell.angle_alpha   90.00
_cell.angle_beta   90.00
_cell.angle_gamma   90.00
#
_symmetry.space_group_name_H-M   'P 1'
#
loop_
_entity.id
_entity.type
_entity.pdbx_description
1 polymer ?
#
loop_
_entity_poly.entity_id
_entity_poly.type
_entity_poly.pdbx_seq_one_letter_code
_entity_poly.pdbx_strand_id
1 'polypeptide(L)'
;MSRQVVSPVLQVDDLETVLLKIALEDFTCSVTTAIFFDPVMTGCGQHVERSARTKLKACPCCNITNCSFNNPSAFFKRTLQATIDKYNLHHQVYFDLPRFKQVVAQNELNTPMGERLLTLLQHASSHLNNGEIIRTETQTTTPAYLEIPEYTIVETRGESAIEILASTPAGRDYLRKTPIDQTSGKYLFGSAEITAQSLEIKVNGKSIREWLSMTTAMEKFEKEALERIKAIDNEERIITVQKENLSNQFRLFLSRGAQGVTAIDDRVYSELQPLLNAAFDARLDTVKDILEKTRPENRGALLSPPADANYPETEIHLDTAFKVALATGDEEMAAEIAQYLDPTEIARQFKNVFGPDYAAFLKQQEKEAEALFEGLEAAFNGATPIEVRNALNQVPNTTSALQQKITEFKTKLEDYVNKTRPLHNDFILAKAYEIYDKNCSPWTGNQCCLFSQPVIGLIQERYLKTSKKRSMDIAEGIYNRAQNIDKHLPARRSLLLAGSTTDIRSVVDLGSPCCIDIRARTC
;
A
#
# COMPACT_ATOMS: atom_id res chain seq x y z
N MET A 1 57.40 33.54 27.64
CA MET A 1 56.44 33.50 28.77
C MET A 1 55.04 33.44 28.21
N SER A 2 54.44 32.27 28.32
CA SER A 2 53.10 31.93 27.85
C SER A 2 52.04 32.83 28.47
N ARG A 3 51.13 33.38 27.67
CA ARG A 3 49.81 33.80 28.14
C ARG A 3 48.76 32.97 27.43
N GLN A 4 47.98 32.31 28.28
CA GLN A 4 47.04 31.26 28.00
C GLN A 4 45.99 31.68 26.97
N VAL A 5 45.73 30.74 26.07
CA VAL A 5 44.45 30.59 25.37
C VAL A 5 43.35 30.51 26.44
N VAL A 6 42.48 31.50 26.49
CA VAL A 6 41.17 31.39 27.14
C VAL A 6 40.13 31.59 26.05
N SER A 7 39.62 30.46 25.56
CA SER A 7 38.37 30.41 24.83
C SER A 7 37.25 30.72 25.81
N PRO A 8 36.34 31.66 25.53
CA PRO A 8 35.00 31.58 26.06
C PRO A 8 34.17 30.87 25.00
N VAL A 9 34.19 29.53 25.03
CA VAL A 9 32.92 28.83 24.84
C VAL A 9 32.04 29.37 25.94
N LEU A 10 31.14 30.29 25.59
CA LEU A 10 30.00 30.63 26.44
C LEU A 10 29.36 29.30 26.79
N GLN A 11 29.62 28.83 28.01
CA GLN A 11 28.81 27.79 28.63
C GLN A 11 27.39 28.31 28.54
N VAL A 12 26.58 27.56 27.80
CA VAL A 12 25.18 27.84 27.55
C VAL A 12 24.53 27.93 28.92
N ASP A 13 24.26 29.17 29.37
CA ASP A 13 23.26 29.40 30.40
C ASP A 13 22.01 28.67 29.93
N ASP A 14 21.45 27.85 30.81
CA ASP A 14 20.24 27.06 30.59
C ASP A 14 19.23 27.86 29.75
N LEU A 15 18.71 27.26 28.66
CA LEU A 15 17.83 27.95 27.70
C LEU A 15 16.65 28.63 28.42
N GLU A 16 16.21 28.06 29.55
CA GLU A 16 15.22 28.66 30.44
C GLU A 16 15.64 29.98 31.08
N THR A 17 16.90 30.13 31.49
CA THR A 17 17.46 31.34 32.09
C THR A 17 17.62 32.47 31.07
N VAL A 18 17.91 32.12 29.81
CA VAL A 18 17.98 33.07 28.69
C VAL A 18 16.58 33.55 28.31
N LEU A 19 15.58 32.66 28.26
CA LEU A 19 14.19 33.01 27.96
C LEU A 19 13.58 33.97 29.00
N LEU A 20 14.04 33.94 30.25
CA LEU A 20 13.60 34.87 31.30
C LEU A 20 14.10 36.32 31.12
N LYS A 21 15.08 36.57 30.24
CA LYS A 21 15.74 37.89 30.09
C LYS A 21 15.44 38.61 28.77
N ILE A 22 14.83 37.95 27.79
CA ILE A 22 14.57 38.53 26.46
C ILE A 22 13.13 39.02 26.43
N ALA A 23 12.94 40.29 26.03
CA ALA A 23 11.63 40.90 25.95
C ALA A 23 10.96 40.44 24.63
N LEU A 24 9.63 40.31 24.62
CA LEU A 24 8.93 39.86 23.40
C LEU A 24 9.16 40.83 22.23
N GLU A 25 9.36 42.10 22.55
CA GLU A 25 9.71 43.18 21.65
C GLU A 25 10.98 42.88 20.84
N ASP A 26 11.95 42.16 21.41
CA ASP A 26 13.20 41.77 20.73
C ASP A 26 12.97 40.78 19.58
N PHE A 27 11.81 40.11 19.59
CA PHE A 27 11.37 39.19 18.54
C PHE A 27 10.32 39.78 17.61
N THR A 28 9.98 41.06 17.75
CA THR A 28 9.04 41.75 16.87
C THR A 28 9.73 42.56 15.78
N CYS A 29 9.24 42.44 14.56
CA CYS A 29 9.70 43.27 13.46
C CYS A 29 9.12 44.68 13.57
N SER A 30 9.98 45.70 13.57
CA SER A 30 9.55 47.11 13.56
C SER A 30 8.75 47.52 12.32
N VAL A 31 8.79 46.74 11.24
CA VAL A 31 8.10 47.04 9.98
C VAL A 31 6.74 46.36 9.93
N THR A 32 6.67 45.06 10.27
CA THR A 32 5.41 44.31 10.24
C THR A 32 4.64 44.39 11.55
N THR A 33 5.27 44.89 12.62
CA THR A 33 4.73 44.96 14.00
C THR A 33 4.33 43.60 14.59
N ALA A 34 4.83 42.52 13.99
CA ALA A 34 4.53 41.14 14.35
C ALA A 34 5.81 40.38 14.71
N ILE A 35 5.66 39.23 15.38
CA ILE A 35 6.80 38.37 15.71
C ILE A 35 7.42 37.83 14.42
N PHE A 36 8.76 37.78 14.35
CA PHE A 36 9.47 37.34 13.16
C PHE A 36 9.10 35.93 12.71
N PHE A 37 8.89 35.78 11.41
CA PHE A 37 8.83 34.49 10.74
C PHE A 37 10.20 34.15 10.14
N ASP A 38 10.69 34.93 9.18
CA ASP A 38 11.99 34.75 8.53
C ASP A 38 12.84 36.01 8.72
N PRO A 39 13.44 36.18 9.91
CA PRO A 39 14.23 37.36 10.21
C PRO A 39 15.49 37.41 9.34
N VAL A 40 15.84 38.62 8.91
CA VAL A 40 17.14 38.98 8.34
C VAL A 40 17.77 40.09 9.18
N MET A 41 19.09 40.03 9.32
CA MET A 41 19.84 41.01 10.08
C MET A 41 20.41 42.06 9.13
N THR A 42 20.15 43.34 9.39
CA THR A 42 20.75 44.46 8.66
C THR A 42 22.24 44.59 9.00
N GLY A 43 23.00 45.31 8.18
CA GLY A 43 24.41 45.60 8.44
C GLY A 43 24.68 46.35 9.74
N CYS A 44 23.67 47.02 10.31
CA CYS A 44 23.74 47.65 11.64
C CYS A 44 23.29 46.75 12.79
N GLY A 45 23.02 45.46 12.54
CA GLY A 45 22.72 44.46 13.57
C GLY A 45 21.25 44.37 13.98
N GLN A 46 20.35 45.07 13.29
CA GLN A 46 18.91 45.03 13.58
C GLN A 46 18.18 43.98 12.76
N HIS A 47 17.15 43.37 13.33
CA HIS A 47 16.36 42.36 12.63
C HIS A 47 15.16 42.98 11.92
N VAL A 48 14.91 42.56 10.68
CA VAL A 48 13.69 42.88 9.93
C VAL A 48 13.16 41.61 9.27
N GLU A 49 11.88 41.56 8.98
CA GLU A 49 11.27 40.44 8.27
C GLU A 49 11.79 40.40 6.83
N ARG A 50 12.13 39.22 6.30
CA ARG A 50 12.72 39.10 4.96
C ARG A 50 11.80 39.66 3.88
N SER A 51 10.50 39.44 4.00
CA SER A 51 9.50 39.93 3.04
C SER A 51 9.38 41.45 3.02
N ALA A 52 9.66 42.10 4.14
CA ALA A 52 9.65 43.56 4.26
C ALA A 52 10.87 44.20 3.57
N ARG A 53 11.96 43.45 3.33
CA ARG A 53 13.20 43.95 2.73
C ARG A 53 12.97 44.72 1.43
N THR A 54 12.15 44.20 0.52
CA THR A 54 11.94 44.79 -0.81
C THR A 54 11.13 46.08 -0.76
N LYS A 55 10.44 46.35 0.35
CA LYS A 55 9.60 47.54 0.56
C LYS A 55 10.34 48.65 1.30
N LEU A 56 11.51 48.38 1.86
CA LEU A 56 12.29 49.35 2.62
C LEU A 56 13.09 50.27 1.69
N LYS A 57 12.82 51.57 1.75
CA LYS A 57 13.63 52.61 1.08
C LYS A 57 14.95 52.90 1.82
N ALA A 58 14.97 52.69 3.13
CA ALA A 58 16.13 52.85 4.00
C ALA A 58 16.00 51.95 5.23
N CYS A 59 17.11 51.66 5.90
CA CYS A 59 17.11 50.90 7.15
C CYS A 59 16.26 51.63 8.23
N PRO A 60 15.29 50.96 8.87
CA PRO A 60 14.45 51.58 9.90
C PRO A 60 15.23 52.10 11.11
N CYS A 61 16.44 51.57 11.35
CA CYS A 61 17.26 51.93 12.50
C CYS A 61 18.28 53.04 12.19
N CYS A 62 19.03 52.91 11.10
CA CYS A 62 20.14 53.84 10.79
C CYS A 62 19.88 54.74 9.56
N ASN A 63 18.70 54.63 8.93
CA ASN A 63 18.28 55.40 7.76
C ASN A 63 19.21 55.31 6.53
N ILE A 64 20.05 54.26 6.46
CA ILE A 64 20.93 53.98 5.32
C ILE A 64 20.14 53.29 4.20
N THR A 65 20.22 53.82 2.99
CA THR A 65 19.50 53.34 1.80
C THR A 65 20.02 52.02 1.23
N ASN A 66 21.34 51.76 1.35
CA ASN A 66 21.99 50.54 0.84
C ASN A 66 22.52 49.66 1.98
N CYS A 67 21.66 49.30 2.93
CA CYS A 67 22.06 48.43 4.03
C CYS A 67 22.27 46.98 3.53
N SER A 68 23.36 46.34 3.95
CA SER A 68 23.58 44.91 3.69
C SER A 68 22.65 44.06 4.55
N PHE A 69 22.31 42.85 4.07
CA PHE A 69 21.45 41.91 4.78
C PHE A 69 22.16 40.58 4.96
N ASN A 70 22.25 40.14 6.20
CA ASN A 70 22.89 38.90 6.63
C ASN A 70 21.85 37.96 7.27
N ASN A 71 22.20 36.69 7.36
CA ASN A 71 21.40 35.75 8.13
C ASN A 71 21.60 36.00 9.64
N PRO A 72 20.53 35.96 10.44
CA PRO A 72 20.64 36.01 11.90
C PRO A 72 21.44 34.83 12.44
N SER A 73 21.98 34.99 13.64
CA SER A 73 22.70 33.92 14.31
C SER A 73 21.80 32.71 14.55
N ALA A 74 22.40 31.51 14.54
CA ALA A 74 21.67 30.27 14.86
C ALA A 74 21.06 30.33 16.27
N PHE A 75 21.73 31.01 17.20
CA PHE A 75 21.22 31.28 18.53
C PHE A 75 19.91 32.07 18.49
N PHE A 76 19.86 33.19 17.78
CA PHE A 76 18.63 34.00 17.65
C PHE A 76 17.46 33.19 17.10
N LYS A 77 17.69 32.40 16.04
CA LYS A 77 16.65 31.56 15.43
C LYS A 77 16.13 30.49 16.39
N ARG A 78 17.01 29.85 17.16
CA ARG A 78 16.62 28.84 18.16
C ARG A 78 15.83 29.46 19.30
N THR A 79 16.26 30.60 19.81
CA THR A 79 15.58 31.29 20.90
C THR A 79 14.21 31.83 20.48
N LEU A 80 14.11 32.37 19.26
CA LEU A 80 12.84 32.80 18.65
C LEU A 80 11.85 31.62 18.60
N GLN A 81 12.26 30.48 18.04
CA GLN A 81 11.38 29.31 17.94
C GLN A 81 10.98 28.79 19.33
N ALA A 82 11.93 28.65 20.26
CA ALA A 82 11.65 28.22 21.63
C ALA A 82 10.67 29.15 22.35
N THR A 83 10.74 30.46 22.10
CA THR A 83 9.81 31.45 22.64
C THR A 83 8.41 31.28 22.07
N ILE A 84 8.31 31.13 20.74
CA ILE A 84 7.03 30.90 20.06
C ILE A 84 6.33 29.66 20.61
N ASP A 85 7.07 28.55 20.74
CA ASP A 85 6.55 27.27 21.20
C ASP A 85 6.13 27.33 22.67
N LYS A 86 6.99 27.87 23.55
CA LYS A 86 6.76 27.94 25.00
C LYS A 86 5.53 28.75 25.37
N TYR A 87 5.30 29.86 24.67
CA TYR A 87 4.21 30.80 24.98
C TYR A 87 3.03 30.68 24.00
N ASN A 88 3.05 29.70 23.09
CA ASN A 88 2.04 29.50 22.05
C ASN A 88 1.71 30.76 21.24
N LEU A 89 2.75 31.48 20.80
CA LEU A 89 2.63 32.78 20.15
C LEU A 89 2.44 32.68 18.63
N HIS A 90 2.15 31.49 18.10
CA HIS A 90 2.00 31.23 16.66
C HIS A 90 1.05 32.20 15.95
N HIS A 91 -0.01 32.67 16.62
CA HIS A 91 -0.99 33.62 16.08
C HIS A 91 -0.50 35.08 15.99
N GLN A 92 0.64 35.39 16.64
CA GLN A 92 1.30 36.71 16.61
C GLN A 92 2.50 36.72 15.67
N VAL A 93 2.88 35.55 15.14
CA VAL A 93 3.94 35.43 14.15
C VAL A 93 3.46 35.99 12.83
N TYR A 94 4.31 36.76 12.16
CA TYR A 94 4.01 37.29 10.85
C TYR A 94 3.77 36.17 9.83
N PHE A 95 2.60 36.14 9.20
CA PHE A 95 2.30 35.17 8.16
C PHE A 95 2.39 35.82 6.77
N ASP A 96 3.44 35.45 6.01
CA ASP A 96 3.63 35.90 4.63
C ASP A 96 2.76 35.08 3.67
N LEU A 97 1.48 35.48 3.55
CA LEU A 97 0.50 34.85 2.68
C LEU A 97 0.94 34.85 1.19
N PRO A 98 1.50 35.94 0.61
CA PRO A 98 2.08 35.90 -0.74
C PRO A 98 3.16 34.83 -0.92
N ARG A 99 4.08 34.68 0.05
CA ARG A 99 5.10 33.64 0.01
C ARG A 99 4.49 32.25 0.12
N PHE A 100 3.48 32.08 0.98
CA PHE A 100 2.75 30.82 1.09
C PHE A 100 2.07 30.42 -0.23
N LYS A 101 1.41 31.37 -0.90
CA LYS A 101 0.82 31.15 -2.23
C LYS A 101 1.85 30.66 -3.25
N GLN A 102 3.05 31.25 -3.23
CA GLN A 102 4.17 30.82 -4.09
C GLN A 102 4.61 29.38 -3.76
N VAL A 103 4.80 29.05 -2.48
CA VAL A 103 5.21 27.71 -2.03
C VAL A 103 4.20 26.65 -2.47
N VAL A 104 2.90 26.94 -2.33
CA VAL A 104 1.83 26.03 -2.78
C VAL A 104 1.83 25.86 -4.30
N ALA A 105 1.94 26.96 -5.06
CA ALA A 105 1.97 26.94 -6.51
C ALA A 105 3.19 26.17 -7.07
N GLN A 106 4.32 26.20 -6.36
CA GLN A 106 5.55 25.49 -6.73
C GLN A 106 5.61 24.04 -6.20
N ASN A 107 4.57 23.58 -5.49
CA ASN A 107 4.52 22.26 -4.85
C ASN A 107 5.66 22.02 -3.82
N GLU A 108 6.05 23.07 -3.10
CA GLU A 108 7.17 23.07 -2.14
C GLU A 108 6.71 22.94 -0.68
N LEU A 109 5.50 22.42 -0.44
CA LEU A 109 4.93 22.25 0.90
C LEU A 109 5.74 21.31 1.80
N ASN A 110 6.51 20.39 1.21
CA ASN A 110 7.40 19.44 1.89
C ASN A 110 8.82 19.97 2.11
N THR A 111 9.10 21.22 1.76
CA THR A 111 10.40 21.85 2.05
C THR A 111 10.41 22.39 3.49
N PRO A 112 11.58 22.65 4.08
CA PRO A 112 11.66 23.25 5.42
C PRO A 112 10.89 24.58 5.55
N MET A 113 10.78 25.34 4.46
CA MET A 113 9.98 26.57 4.43
C MET A 113 8.48 26.25 4.42
N GLY A 114 8.05 25.30 3.59
CA GLY A 114 6.66 24.83 3.53
C GLY A 114 6.17 24.25 4.85
N GLU A 115 6.96 23.38 5.48
CA GLU A 115 6.65 22.80 6.79
C GLU A 115 6.48 23.86 7.89
N ARG A 116 7.35 24.89 7.87
CA ARG A 116 7.27 25.98 8.82
C ARG A 116 6.00 26.83 8.64
N LEU A 117 5.60 27.12 7.40
CA LEU A 117 4.35 27.82 7.10
C LEU A 117 3.13 26.98 7.53
N LEU A 118 3.15 25.68 7.25
CA LEU A 118 2.09 24.76 7.68
C LEU A 118 1.98 24.71 9.21
N THR A 119 3.10 24.71 9.92
CA THR A 119 3.12 24.74 11.40
C THR A 119 2.40 25.98 11.94
N LEU A 120 2.65 27.17 11.38
CA LEU A 120 1.91 28.37 11.77
C LEU A 120 0.40 28.21 11.56
N LEU A 121 -0.01 27.70 10.39
CA LEU A 121 -1.41 27.48 10.06
C LEU A 121 -2.07 26.46 10.99
N GLN A 122 -1.34 25.46 11.46
CA GLN A 122 -1.82 24.45 12.41
C GLN A 122 -2.06 24.99 13.82
N HIS A 123 -1.45 26.12 14.17
CA HIS A 123 -1.54 26.71 15.51
C HIS A 123 -2.29 28.05 15.55
N ALA A 124 -2.59 28.64 14.40
CA ALA A 124 -3.23 29.96 14.31
C ALA A 124 -4.43 29.96 13.37
N SER A 125 -5.64 29.80 13.94
CA SER A 125 -6.90 29.88 13.20
C SER A 125 -7.06 31.18 12.40
N SER A 126 -6.52 32.29 12.90
CA SER A 126 -6.54 33.57 12.20
C SER A 126 -5.78 33.50 10.86
N HIS A 127 -4.57 32.94 10.84
CA HIS A 127 -3.77 32.82 9.60
C HIS A 127 -4.40 31.83 8.61
N LEU A 128 -5.05 30.79 9.11
CA LEU A 128 -5.71 29.78 8.27
C LEU A 128 -6.95 30.32 7.55
N ASN A 129 -7.81 31.04 8.27
CA ASN A 129 -9.15 31.38 7.80
C ASN A 129 -9.25 32.81 7.23
N ASN A 130 -8.44 33.74 7.72
CA ASN A 130 -8.57 35.13 7.31
C ASN A 130 -7.99 35.30 5.89
N GLY A 131 -8.77 35.97 5.03
CA GLY A 131 -8.29 36.40 3.72
C GLY A 131 -7.38 37.62 3.83
N GLU A 132 -6.58 37.88 2.81
CA GLU A 132 -5.86 39.14 2.69
C GLU A 132 -6.84 40.33 2.73
N ILE A 133 -6.46 41.43 3.38
CA ILE A 133 -7.23 42.68 3.26
C ILE A 133 -6.65 43.47 2.08
N ILE A 134 -7.38 43.48 0.97
CA ILE A 134 -7.00 44.24 -0.22
C ILE A 134 -7.63 45.63 -0.11
N ARG A 135 -6.79 46.64 0.13
CA ARG A 135 -7.20 48.05 0.15
C ARG A 135 -7.06 48.64 -1.24
N THR A 136 -8.17 49.09 -1.80
CA THR A 136 -8.18 49.85 -3.07
C THR A 136 -8.52 51.29 -2.78
N GLU A 137 -7.57 52.19 -3.03
CA GLU A 137 -7.78 53.63 -2.92
C GLU A 137 -8.32 54.15 -4.27
N THR A 138 -9.54 54.67 -4.26
CA THR A 138 -10.13 55.29 -5.45
C THR A 138 -10.26 56.79 -5.19
N GLN A 139 -9.60 57.60 -6.02
CA GLN A 139 -9.74 59.05 -5.96
C GLN A 139 -11.14 59.43 -6.47
N THR A 140 -11.97 60.00 -5.61
CA THR A 140 -13.27 60.55 -6.01
C THR A 140 -13.06 61.93 -6.62
N THR A 141 -13.75 62.22 -7.74
CA THR A 141 -13.68 63.52 -8.41
C THR A 141 -14.24 64.61 -7.49
N THR A 142 -13.36 65.43 -6.91
CA THR A 142 -13.74 66.60 -6.11
C THR A 142 -14.26 67.71 -7.04
N PRO A 143 -15.37 68.41 -6.72
CA PRO A 143 -15.75 69.64 -7.41
C PRO A 143 -14.64 70.69 -7.27
N ALA A 144 -14.43 71.52 -8.30
CA ALA A 144 -13.28 72.40 -8.51
C ALA A 144 -12.99 73.48 -7.43
N TYR A 145 -13.66 73.45 -6.28
CA TYR A 145 -13.51 74.44 -5.20
C TYR A 145 -12.88 73.87 -3.91
N LEU A 146 -12.51 72.59 -3.87
CA LEU A 146 -11.81 71.95 -2.74
C LEU A 146 -10.46 71.40 -3.22
N GLU A 147 -9.35 71.98 -2.74
CA GLU A 147 -7.97 71.61 -3.11
C GLU A 147 -7.47 70.31 -2.46
N ILE A 148 -8.33 69.58 -1.72
CA ILE A 148 -7.98 68.31 -1.09
C ILE A 148 -8.69 67.18 -1.87
N PRO A 149 -7.96 66.28 -2.55
CA PRO A 149 -8.57 65.12 -3.17
C PRO A 149 -9.18 64.22 -2.09
N GLU A 150 -10.47 63.93 -2.21
CA GLU A 150 -11.13 62.91 -1.38
C GLU A 150 -10.82 61.53 -1.96
N TYR A 151 -10.40 60.62 -1.08
CA TYR A 151 -10.14 59.23 -1.42
C TYR A 151 -11.17 58.35 -0.72
N THR A 152 -11.77 57.43 -1.47
CA THR A 152 -12.55 56.34 -0.89
C THR A 152 -11.66 55.11 -0.80
N ILE A 153 -11.49 54.57 0.42
CA ILE A 153 -10.78 53.31 0.66
C ILE A 153 -11.83 52.19 0.64
N VAL A 154 -11.74 51.28 -0.33
CA VAL A 154 -12.54 50.05 -0.36
C VAL A 154 -11.67 48.89 0.09
N GLU A 155 -12.04 48.26 1.21
CA GLU A 155 -11.40 47.03 1.69
C GLU A 155 -12.17 45.82 1.16
N THR A 156 -11.49 44.95 0.42
CA THR A 156 -12.04 43.67 -0.05
C THR A 156 -11.27 42.50 0.55
N ARG A 157 -11.95 41.38 0.78
CA ARG A 157 -11.33 40.14 1.25
C ARG A 157 -10.71 39.40 0.06
N GLY A 158 -9.38 39.26 0.09
CA GLY A 158 -8.62 38.38 -0.78
C GLY A 158 -8.65 36.93 -0.33
N GLU A 159 -7.94 36.06 -1.05
CA GLU A 159 -7.88 34.62 -0.76
C GLU A 159 -7.31 34.34 0.63
N SER A 160 -7.86 33.35 1.34
CA SER A 160 -7.30 32.83 2.60
C SER A 160 -6.33 31.66 2.37
N ALA A 161 -5.52 31.35 3.39
CA ALA A 161 -4.57 30.24 3.30
C ALA A 161 -5.25 28.88 3.06
N ILE A 162 -6.42 28.66 3.65
CA ILE A 162 -7.20 27.44 3.43
C ILE A 162 -7.74 27.34 1.99
N GLU A 163 -8.13 28.45 1.38
CA GLU A 163 -8.53 28.50 -0.04
C GLU A 163 -7.36 28.13 -0.96
N ILE A 164 -6.18 28.69 -0.66
CA ILE A 164 -4.94 28.40 -1.39
C ILE A 164 -4.59 26.91 -1.28
N LEU A 165 -4.64 26.32 -0.08
CA LEU A 165 -4.42 24.89 0.11
C LEU A 165 -5.44 24.05 -0.67
N ALA A 166 -6.72 24.40 -0.59
CA ALA A 166 -7.79 23.69 -1.27
C ALA A 166 -7.68 23.76 -2.80
N SER A 167 -6.96 24.74 -3.35
CA SER A 167 -6.79 24.91 -4.80
C SER A 167 -5.94 23.80 -5.44
N THR A 168 -5.01 23.19 -4.69
CA THR A 168 -4.07 22.18 -5.21
C THR A 168 -4.32 20.78 -4.64
N PRO A 169 -3.97 19.70 -5.37
CA PRO A 169 -4.06 18.34 -4.82
C PRO A 169 -3.25 18.15 -3.54
N ALA A 170 -1.97 18.56 -3.55
CA ALA A 170 -1.07 18.42 -2.39
C ALA A 170 -1.60 19.20 -1.18
N GLY A 171 -2.08 20.43 -1.37
CA GLY A 171 -2.67 21.22 -0.29
C GLY A 171 -3.96 20.59 0.27
N ARG A 172 -4.81 20.01 -0.58
CA ARG A 172 -5.98 19.23 -0.14
C ARG A 172 -5.58 18.00 0.69
N ASP A 173 -4.49 17.33 0.36
CA ASP A 173 -4.03 16.17 1.13
C ASP A 173 -3.58 16.58 2.54
N TYR A 174 -2.92 17.74 2.70
CA TYR A 174 -2.65 18.29 4.03
C TYR A 174 -3.94 18.64 4.77
N LEU A 175 -4.90 19.30 4.12
CA LEU A 175 -6.18 19.63 4.72
C LEU A 175 -6.99 18.39 5.11
N ARG A 176 -6.81 17.23 4.47
CA ARG A 176 -7.50 15.98 4.82
C ARG A 176 -6.89 15.24 6.01
N LYS A 177 -5.63 15.49 6.36
CA LYS A 177 -5.00 14.97 7.59
C LYS A 177 -5.55 15.63 8.88
N THR A 178 -6.57 16.48 8.74
CA THR A 178 -7.31 17.21 9.75
C THR A 178 -8.23 16.27 10.54
N PRO A 179 -8.06 16.11 11.87
CA PRO A 179 -9.03 15.41 12.69
C PRO A 179 -10.36 16.18 12.74
N ILE A 180 -11.47 15.45 12.65
CA ILE A 180 -12.77 15.96 13.13
C ILE A 180 -12.79 15.74 14.64
N ASP A 181 -12.97 16.80 15.42
CA ASP A 181 -13.28 16.61 16.84
C ASP A 181 -14.69 16.03 16.94
N GLN A 182 -14.76 14.72 17.19
CA GLN A 182 -16.01 13.97 17.26
C GLN A 182 -16.94 14.45 18.37
N THR A 183 -16.42 15.21 19.34
CA THR A 183 -17.17 15.73 20.49
C THR A 183 -17.85 17.06 20.17
N SER A 184 -17.17 17.94 19.41
CA SER A 184 -17.66 19.27 19.05
C SER A 184 -18.18 19.41 17.62
N GLY A 185 -17.93 18.41 16.76
CA GLY A 185 -18.26 18.44 15.34
C GLY A 185 -17.45 19.47 14.52
N LYS A 186 -16.38 20.01 15.11
CA LYS A 186 -15.53 21.03 14.48
C LYS A 186 -14.45 20.39 13.60
N TYR A 187 -14.13 21.08 12.51
CA TYR A 187 -13.03 20.72 11.61
C TYR A 187 -11.75 21.42 12.06
N LEU A 188 -10.67 20.67 12.31
CA LEU A 188 -9.42 21.19 12.88
C LEU A 188 -8.19 20.91 12.00
N PHE A 189 -7.52 21.94 11.50
CA PHE A 189 -6.21 21.77 10.88
C PHE A 189 -5.13 21.86 11.96
N GLY A 190 -4.65 20.72 12.47
CA GLY A 190 -3.84 20.68 13.68
C GLY A 190 -4.66 21.11 14.90
N SER A 191 -4.26 22.21 15.54
CA SER A 191 -5.02 22.85 16.64
C SER A 191 -5.88 24.03 16.19
N ALA A 192 -5.77 24.46 14.92
CA ALA A 192 -6.50 25.59 14.37
C ALA A 192 -7.90 25.15 13.89
N GLU A 193 -8.93 25.88 14.32
CA GLU A 193 -10.31 25.65 13.90
C GLU A 193 -10.54 26.20 12.48
N ILE A 194 -11.10 25.36 11.61
CA ILE A 194 -11.62 25.80 10.31
C ILE A 194 -13.02 26.37 10.54
N THR A 195 -13.17 27.67 10.29
CA THR A 195 -14.44 28.35 10.53
C THR A 195 -15.54 27.86 9.60
N ALA A 196 -16.80 27.95 10.04
CA ALA A 196 -17.95 27.62 9.20
C ALA A 196 -17.96 28.41 7.88
N GLN A 197 -17.53 29.68 7.90
CA GLN A 197 -17.42 30.49 6.68
C GLN A 197 -16.40 29.92 5.70
N SER A 198 -15.22 29.50 6.19
CA SER A 198 -14.20 28.87 5.36
C SER A 198 -14.66 27.55 4.75
N LEU A 199 -15.43 26.74 5.49
CA LEU A 199 -15.95 25.45 5.01
C LEU A 199 -16.87 25.60 3.78
N GLU A 200 -17.59 26.71 3.68
CA GLU A 200 -18.54 26.97 2.59
C GLU A 200 -17.87 27.62 1.36
N ILE A 201 -16.59 27.99 1.42
CA ILE A 201 -15.89 28.58 0.28
C ILE A 201 -15.75 27.55 -0.84
N LYS A 202 -16.12 27.95 -2.05
CA LYS A 202 -16.04 27.11 -3.25
C LYS A 202 -14.68 27.24 -3.92
N VAL A 203 -13.98 26.12 -4.04
CA VAL A 203 -12.70 26.01 -4.74
C VAL A 203 -12.81 24.88 -5.77
N ASN A 204 -12.54 25.19 -7.04
CA ASN A 204 -12.67 24.24 -8.16
C ASN A 204 -14.06 23.56 -8.24
N GLY A 205 -15.13 24.32 -7.98
CA GLY A 205 -16.51 23.85 -8.14
C GLY A 205 -17.11 23.08 -6.94
N LYS A 206 -16.33 22.80 -5.89
CA LYS A 206 -16.79 22.16 -4.64
C LYS A 206 -16.48 23.03 -3.42
N SER A 207 -17.27 22.93 -2.37
CA SER A 207 -16.95 23.58 -1.09
C SER A 207 -15.75 22.92 -0.41
N ILE A 208 -15.05 23.65 0.45
CA ILE A 208 -13.98 23.07 1.26
C ILE A 208 -14.52 21.91 2.12
N ARG A 209 -15.74 22.01 2.66
CA ARG A 209 -16.42 20.92 3.35
C ARG A 209 -16.52 19.65 2.50
N GLU A 210 -16.90 19.77 1.24
CA GLU A 210 -16.99 18.63 0.31
C GLU A 210 -15.62 18.03 -0.02
N TRP A 211 -14.57 18.86 -0.11
CA TRP A 211 -13.20 18.39 -0.27
C TRP A 211 -12.69 17.62 0.95
N LEU A 212 -13.14 18.01 2.14
CA LEU A 212 -12.80 17.38 3.41
C LEU A 212 -13.66 16.14 3.71
N SER A 213 -14.89 16.03 3.22
CA SER A 213 -15.79 14.90 3.53
C SER A 213 -15.53 13.62 2.73
N MET A 214 -14.72 13.68 1.67
CA MET A 214 -14.27 12.50 0.90
C MET A 214 -13.41 11.52 1.72
N THR A 215 -12.94 11.91 2.91
CA THR A 215 -12.08 11.08 3.79
C THR A 215 -12.78 9.89 4.43
N THR A 216 -14.08 9.93 4.76
CA THR A 216 -14.69 8.73 5.39
C THR A 216 -14.68 7.51 4.44
N ALA A 217 -14.75 7.75 3.13
CA ALA A 217 -14.64 6.71 2.12
C ALA A 217 -13.18 6.34 1.84
N MET A 218 -12.28 7.32 1.71
CA MET A 218 -10.86 7.08 1.45
C MET A 218 -10.11 6.47 2.65
N GLU A 219 -10.40 6.83 3.89
CA GLU A 219 -9.81 6.22 5.09
C GLU A 219 -10.29 4.77 5.27
N LYS A 220 -11.54 4.47 4.89
CA LYS A 220 -12.02 3.09 4.81
C LYS A 220 -11.28 2.32 3.71
N PHE A 221 -11.11 2.91 2.53
CA PHE A 221 -10.35 2.31 1.44
C PHE A 221 -8.86 2.17 1.74
N GLU A 222 -8.24 3.14 2.42
CA GLU A 222 -6.83 3.12 2.82
C GLU A 222 -6.62 2.16 3.98
N LYS A 223 -7.53 2.07 4.96
CA LYS A 223 -7.46 1.06 6.01
C LYS A 223 -7.67 -0.35 5.45
N GLU A 224 -8.63 -0.53 4.54
CA GLU A 224 -8.81 -1.80 3.82
C GLU A 224 -7.61 -2.11 2.93
N ALA A 225 -7.02 -1.11 2.26
CA ALA A 225 -5.81 -1.29 1.46
C ALA A 225 -4.57 -1.57 2.32
N LEU A 226 -4.44 -0.97 3.51
CA LEU A 226 -3.33 -1.21 4.44
C LEU A 226 -3.47 -2.56 5.13
N GLU A 227 -4.69 -2.99 5.46
CA GLU A 227 -4.99 -4.34 5.93
C GLU A 227 -4.75 -5.38 4.83
N ARG A 228 -5.06 -5.06 3.57
CA ARG A 228 -4.72 -5.89 2.40
C ARG A 228 -3.22 -5.92 2.11
N ILE A 229 -2.49 -4.80 2.22
CA ILE A 229 -1.03 -4.75 2.08
C ILE A 229 -0.37 -5.55 3.20
N LYS A 230 -0.88 -5.47 4.44
CA LYS A 230 -0.42 -6.33 5.54
C LYS A 230 -0.76 -7.80 5.31
N ALA A 231 -1.90 -8.12 4.68
CA ALA A 231 -2.25 -9.48 4.30
C ALA A 231 -1.35 -10.01 3.17
N ILE A 232 -1.01 -9.17 2.18
CA ILE A 232 -0.07 -9.48 1.10
C ILE A 232 1.35 -9.64 1.65
N ASP A 233 1.81 -8.76 2.55
CA ASP A 233 3.13 -8.85 3.21
C ASP A 233 3.20 -10.08 4.13
N ASN A 234 2.07 -10.49 4.72
CA ASN A 234 1.96 -11.76 5.45
C ASN A 234 1.94 -12.97 4.51
N GLU A 235 1.30 -12.90 3.33
CA GLU A 235 1.31 -13.94 2.29
C GLU A 235 2.69 -14.08 1.61
N GLU A 236 3.36 -12.98 1.27
CA GLU A 236 4.76 -12.96 0.77
C GLU A 236 5.72 -13.45 1.84
N ARG A 237 5.52 -13.09 3.12
CA ARG A 237 6.25 -13.71 4.24
C ARG A 237 5.98 -15.20 4.35
N ILE A 238 4.75 -15.67 4.16
CA ILE A 238 4.44 -17.12 4.18
C ILE A 238 5.16 -17.82 3.03
N ILE A 239 5.14 -17.28 1.81
CA ILE A 239 5.84 -17.84 0.65
C ILE A 239 7.37 -17.79 0.86
N THR A 240 7.89 -16.71 1.42
CA THR A 240 9.32 -16.56 1.73
C THR A 240 9.75 -17.53 2.83
N VAL A 241 8.98 -17.65 3.92
CA VAL A 241 9.19 -18.63 5.00
C VAL A 241 9.07 -20.05 4.46
N GLN A 242 8.22 -20.32 3.47
CA GLN A 242 8.16 -21.63 2.80
C GLN A 242 9.41 -21.89 1.96
N LYS A 243 9.87 -20.93 1.14
CA LYS A 243 11.12 -21.04 0.37
C LYS A 243 12.33 -21.22 1.30
N GLU A 244 12.36 -20.52 2.43
CA GLU A 244 13.37 -20.65 3.48
C GLU A 244 13.25 -21.96 4.26
N ASN A 245 12.05 -22.46 4.55
CA ASN A 245 11.85 -23.77 5.20
C ASN A 245 12.28 -24.92 4.29
N LEU A 246 11.99 -24.85 3.00
CA LEU A 246 12.51 -25.80 1.99
C LEU A 246 14.04 -25.80 1.99
N SER A 247 14.65 -24.60 2.02
CA SER A 247 16.10 -24.41 2.13
C SER A 247 16.69 -24.99 3.42
N ASN A 248 16.06 -24.70 4.55
CA ASN A 248 16.51 -25.09 5.88
C ASN A 248 16.33 -26.59 6.11
N GLN A 249 15.27 -27.21 5.58
CA GLN A 249 15.08 -28.67 5.62
C GLN A 249 16.20 -29.39 4.86
N PHE A 250 16.61 -28.90 3.69
CA PHE A 250 17.74 -29.49 2.96
C PHE A 250 19.10 -29.22 3.65
N ARG A 251 19.32 -28.03 4.19
CA ARG A 251 20.56 -27.70 4.94
C ARG A 251 20.73 -28.53 6.21
N LEU A 252 19.66 -28.70 7.00
CA LEU A 252 19.66 -29.57 8.18
C LEU A 252 19.89 -31.04 7.80
N PHE A 253 19.53 -31.42 6.58
CA PHE A 253 19.69 -32.77 6.06
C PHE A 253 21.13 -33.04 5.57
N LEU A 254 21.73 -32.12 4.82
CA LEU A 254 23.13 -32.23 4.38
C LEU A 254 24.13 -32.20 5.54
N SER A 255 23.84 -31.42 6.58
CA SER A 255 24.64 -31.43 7.82
C SER A 255 24.55 -32.73 8.63
N ARG A 256 23.48 -33.53 8.43
CA ARG A 256 23.31 -34.85 9.05
C ARG A 256 23.88 -35.99 8.20
N GLY A 257 23.84 -35.89 6.87
CA GLY A 257 24.48 -36.82 5.93
C GLY A 257 26.01 -36.68 5.83
N ALA A 258 26.57 -35.57 6.30
CA ALA A 258 28.02 -35.29 6.32
C ALA A 258 28.83 -36.22 7.25
N GLN A 259 28.21 -37.17 7.97
CA GLN A 259 28.94 -38.19 8.71
C GLN A 259 29.45 -39.36 7.85
N GLY A 260 29.15 -39.39 6.53
CA GLY A 260 29.59 -40.50 5.67
C GLY A 260 29.93 -40.17 4.20
N VAL A 261 29.70 -38.95 3.71
CA VAL A 261 29.88 -38.64 2.28
C VAL A 261 30.94 -37.55 2.08
N THR A 262 31.90 -37.84 1.20
CA THR A 262 32.92 -36.91 0.69
C THR A 262 32.29 -35.58 0.29
N ALA A 263 32.94 -34.48 0.67
CA ALA A 263 32.51 -33.09 0.45
C ALA A 263 31.71 -32.91 -0.85
N ILE A 264 30.40 -32.68 -0.70
CA ILE A 264 29.53 -32.24 -1.78
C ILE A 264 30.07 -30.89 -2.27
N ASP A 265 30.34 -30.78 -3.58
CA ASP A 265 30.86 -29.57 -4.23
C ASP A 265 29.99 -28.36 -3.86
N ASP A 266 30.62 -27.27 -3.38
CA ASP A 266 29.95 -26.02 -3.00
C ASP A 266 29.04 -25.48 -4.14
N ARG A 267 29.31 -25.86 -5.39
CA ARG A 267 28.45 -25.54 -6.55
C ARG A 267 27.11 -26.26 -6.54
N VAL A 268 27.03 -27.50 -6.05
CA VAL A 268 25.75 -28.23 -5.94
C VAL A 268 24.84 -27.54 -4.92
N TYR A 269 25.42 -27.03 -3.83
CA TYR A 269 24.70 -26.22 -2.84
C TYR A 269 24.18 -24.90 -3.41
N SER A 270 24.96 -24.22 -4.25
CA SER A 270 24.55 -22.93 -4.81
C SER A 270 23.41 -23.05 -5.83
N GLU A 271 23.31 -24.18 -6.56
CA GLU A 271 22.32 -24.39 -7.62
C GLU A 271 21.01 -25.02 -7.14
N LEU A 272 20.99 -25.66 -5.98
CA LEU A 272 19.80 -26.32 -5.45
C LEU A 272 18.64 -25.36 -5.17
N GLN A 273 18.88 -24.29 -4.41
CA GLN A 273 17.80 -23.36 -4.07
C GLN A 273 17.20 -22.69 -5.32
N PRO A 274 18.01 -22.21 -6.28
CA PRO A 274 17.51 -21.79 -7.59
C PRO A 274 16.64 -22.84 -8.29
N LEU A 275 17.07 -24.10 -8.29
CA LEU A 275 16.35 -25.20 -8.93
C LEU A 275 14.98 -25.46 -8.27
N LEU A 276 14.94 -25.56 -6.94
CA LEU A 276 13.69 -25.77 -6.18
C LEU A 276 12.71 -24.60 -6.39
N ASN A 277 13.22 -23.36 -6.34
CA ASN A 277 12.40 -22.18 -6.60
C ASN A 277 11.87 -22.16 -8.04
N ALA A 278 12.71 -22.52 -9.02
CA ALA A 278 12.30 -22.56 -10.42
C ALA A 278 11.21 -23.61 -10.68
N ALA A 279 11.30 -24.79 -10.05
CA ALA A 279 10.27 -25.82 -10.12
C ALA A 279 8.95 -25.36 -9.45
N PHE A 280 9.04 -24.72 -8.28
CA PHE A 280 7.86 -24.20 -7.57
C PHE A 280 7.18 -23.06 -8.35
N ASP A 281 7.97 -22.17 -8.96
CA ASP A 281 7.49 -21.02 -9.73
C ASP A 281 7.14 -21.39 -11.19
N ALA A 282 7.08 -22.68 -11.55
CA ALA A 282 6.77 -23.21 -12.89
C ALA A 282 7.66 -22.62 -14.01
N ARG A 283 8.96 -22.42 -13.75
CA ARG A 283 9.93 -21.83 -14.67
C ARG A 283 10.75 -22.90 -15.40
N LEU A 284 10.11 -23.59 -16.35
CA LEU A 284 10.70 -24.73 -17.07
C LEU A 284 12.05 -24.40 -17.71
N ASP A 285 12.15 -23.28 -18.42
CA ASP A 285 13.41 -22.86 -19.07
C ASP A 285 14.55 -22.67 -18.07
N THR A 286 14.24 -22.21 -16.86
CA THR A 286 15.24 -22.00 -15.80
C THR A 286 15.70 -23.33 -15.22
N VAL A 287 14.79 -24.29 -15.03
CA VAL A 287 15.14 -25.66 -14.64
C VAL A 287 16.04 -26.31 -15.69
N LYS A 288 15.69 -26.20 -16.97
CA LYS A 288 16.51 -26.69 -18.09
C LYS A 288 17.92 -26.09 -18.06
N ASP A 289 18.02 -24.77 -17.98
CA ASP A 289 19.30 -24.06 -17.97
C ASP A 289 20.20 -24.51 -16.80
N ILE A 290 19.64 -24.64 -15.59
CA ILE A 290 20.39 -25.10 -14.40
C ILE A 290 20.87 -26.55 -14.62
N LEU A 291 20.01 -27.45 -15.09
CA LEU A 291 20.35 -28.86 -15.30
C LEU A 291 21.39 -29.03 -16.42
N GLU A 292 21.25 -28.30 -17.53
CA GLU A 292 22.19 -28.32 -18.64
C GLU A 292 23.59 -27.83 -18.24
N LYS A 293 23.67 -26.73 -17.47
CA LYS A 293 24.93 -26.17 -16.95
C LYS A 293 25.56 -26.99 -15.84
N THR A 294 24.75 -27.77 -15.11
CA THR A 294 25.25 -28.70 -14.11
C THR A 294 25.98 -29.84 -14.79
N ARG A 295 27.22 -30.12 -14.35
CA ARG A 295 28.02 -31.21 -14.89
C ARG A 295 27.29 -32.55 -14.71
N PRO A 296 27.28 -33.45 -15.71
CA PRO A 296 26.52 -34.71 -15.65
C PRO A 296 26.76 -35.52 -14.37
N GLU A 297 28.01 -35.60 -13.90
CA GLU A 297 28.40 -36.31 -12.68
C GLU A 297 27.81 -35.73 -11.38
N ASN A 298 27.40 -34.45 -11.40
CA ASN A 298 26.83 -33.75 -10.24
C ASN A 298 25.30 -33.70 -10.26
N ARG A 299 24.64 -34.02 -11.39
CA ARG A 299 23.18 -33.93 -11.54
C ARG A 299 22.45 -34.88 -10.59
N GLY A 300 22.97 -36.09 -10.39
CA GLY A 300 22.39 -37.05 -9.44
C GLY A 300 22.35 -36.50 -8.01
N ALA A 301 23.44 -35.87 -7.56
CA ALA A 301 23.48 -35.26 -6.23
C ALA A 301 22.58 -34.01 -6.08
N LEU A 302 22.27 -33.34 -7.19
CA LEU A 302 21.39 -32.18 -7.23
C LEU A 302 19.90 -32.57 -7.26
N LEU A 303 19.57 -33.67 -7.94
CA LEU A 303 18.19 -34.13 -8.19
C LEU A 303 17.71 -35.21 -7.21
N SER A 304 18.63 -35.85 -6.49
CA SER A 304 18.36 -36.89 -5.53
C SER A 304 18.95 -36.51 -4.17
N PRO A 305 18.19 -36.64 -3.07
CA PRO A 305 18.79 -36.56 -1.74
C PRO A 305 19.73 -37.76 -1.53
N PRO A 306 20.83 -37.63 -0.77
CA PRO A 306 21.65 -38.77 -0.36
C PRO A 306 20.81 -39.92 0.23
N ALA A 307 21.24 -41.16 -0.04
CA ALA A 307 20.48 -42.41 0.17
C ALA A 307 20.00 -42.67 1.61
N ASP A 308 20.49 -41.91 2.60
CA ASP A 308 20.30 -42.16 4.03
C ASP A 308 19.17 -41.33 4.66
N ALA A 309 18.33 -40.69 3.83
CA ALA A 309 17.21 -39.86 4.27
C ALA A 309 16.02 -40.68 4.79
N ASN A 310 16.16 -41.26 5.99
CA ASN A 310 15.05 -41.91 6.70
C ASN A 310 14.06 -40.87 7.23
N TYR A 311 13.15 -40.42 6.36
CA TYR A 311 12.00 -39.64 6.77
C TYR A 311 10.87 -40.56 7.26
N PRO A 312 10.09 -40.16 8.28
CA PRO A 312 8.84 -40.85 8.61
C PRO A 312 7.94 -40.91 7.37
N GLU A 313 7.34 -42.06 7.07
CA GLU A 313 6.43 -42.24 5.92
C GLU A 313 5.19 -41.31 5.95
N THR A 314 5.00 -40.57 7.05
CA THR A 314 3.86 -39.69 7.30
C THR A 314 4.08 -38.22 6.91
N GLU A 315 5.30 -37.81 6.51
CA GLU A 315 5.62 -36.42 6.15
C GLU A 315 6.07 -36.29 4.68
N ILE A 316 5.41 -35.38 3.94
CA ILE A 316 5.81 -35.04 2.56
C ILE A 316 6.99 -34.07 2.63
N HIS A 317 8.13 -34.48 2.09
CA HIS A 317 9.33 -33.64 2.01
C HIS A 317 9.58 -33.19 0.58
N LEU A 318 9.41 -31.89 0.32
CA LEU A 318 9.63 -31.27 -0.99
C LEU A 318 11.07 -30.79 -1.15
N ASP A 319 11.99 -31.71 -0.83
CA ASP A 319 13.44 -31.52 -0.81
C ASP A 319 14.10 -31.60 -2.19
N THR A 320 13.33 -31.88 -3.24
CA THR A 320 13.79 -32.09 -4.62
C THR A 320 12.84 -31.44 -5.61
N ALA A 321 13.42 -30.97 -6.72
CA ALA A 321 12.65 -30.29 -7.77
C ALA A 321 11.61 -31.21 -8.43
N PHE A 322 11.90 -32.52 -8.53
CA PHE A 322 10.96 -33.50 -9.04
C PHE A 322 9.74 -33.67 -8.13
N LYS A 323 9.94 -33.83 -6.80
CA LYS A 323 8.81 -33.88 -5.85
C LYS A 323 8.00 -32.59 -5.82
N VAL A 324 8.65 -31.44 -5.96
CA VAL A 324 7.96 -30.14 -6.07
C VAL A 324 7.06 -30.13 -7.30
N ALA A 325 7.57 -30.54 -8.47
CA ALA A 325 6.79 -30.63 -9.71
C ALA A 325 5.61 -31.61 -9.59
N LEU A 326 5.81 -32.77 -8.95
CA LEU A 326 4.74 -33.73 -8.69
C LEU A 326 3.65 -33.14 -7.78
N ALA A 327 4.03 -32.50 -6.68
CA ALA A 327 3.08 -31.94 -5.72
C ALA A 327 2.26 -30.78 -6.31
N THR A 328 2.88 -29.95 -7.17
CA THR A 328 2.20 -28.83 -7.84
C THR A 328 1.36 -29.25 -9.05
N GLY A 329 1.52 -30.50 -9.52
CA GLY A 329 0.85 -31.04 -10.71
C GLY A 329 1.48 -30.57 -12.03
N ASP A 330 2.76 -30.18 -12.01
CA ASP A 330 3.49 -29.76 -13.20
C ASP A 330 4.08 -30.98 -13.94
N GLU A 331 3.24 -31.67 -14.70
CA GLU A 331 3.61 -32.88 -15.44
C GLU A 331 4.74 -32.64 -16.45
N GLU A 332 4.77 -31.48 -17.09
CA GLU A 332 5.81 -31.11 -18.06
C GLU A 332 7.17 -30.93 -17.36
N MET A 333 7.18 -30.21 -16.23
CA MET A 333 8.36 -30.06 -15.39
C MET A 333 8.84 -31.40 -14.83
N ALA A 334 7.92 -32.24 -14.36
CA ALA A 334 8.25 -33.56 -13.84
C ALA A 334 8.85 -34.44 -14.94
N ALA A 335 8.28 -34.45 -16.14
CA ALA A 335 8.79 -35.19 -17.30
C ALA A 335 10.17 -34.68 -17.73
N GLU A 336 10.42 -33.37 -17.69
CA GLU A 336 11.73 -32.80 -18.00
C GLU A 336 12.79 -33.24 -17.00
N ILE A 337 12.51 -33.13 -15.70
CA ILE A 337 13.45 -33.53 -14.64
C ILE A 337 13.69 -35.05 -14.67
N ALA A 338 12.66 -35.85 -14.96
CA ALA A 338 12.74 -37.30 -15.01
C ALA A 338 13.74 -37.82 -16.06
N GLN A 339 14.06 -37.05 -17.11
CA GLN A 339 15.08 -37.42 -18.10
C GLN A 339 16.48 -37.56 -17.50
N TYR A 340 16.73 -36.96 -16.35
CA TYR A 340 18.02 -36.94 -15.66
C TYR A 340 18.08 -37.84 -14.42
N LEU A 341 16.99 -38.54 -14.11
CA LEU A 341 16.87 -39.44 -12.97
C LEU A 341 16.84 -40.90 -13.42
N ASP A 342 17.37 -41.80 -12.60
CA ASP A 342 17.17 -43.23 -12.83
C ASP A 342 15.72 -43.63 -12.48
N PRO A 343 15.16 -44.66 -13.15
CA PRO A 343 13.78 -45.09 -12.90
C PRO A 343 13.47 -45.50 -11.45
N THR A 344 14.46 -46.00 -10.72
CA THR A 344 14.28 -46.44 -9.32
C THR A 344 14.10 -45.24 -8.42
N GLU A 345 14.87 -44.18 -8.66
CA GLU A 345 14.78 -42.93 -7.94
C GLU A 345 13.48 -42.16 -8.26
N ILE A 346 13.03 -42.17 -9.53
CA ILE A 346 11.71 -41.65 -9.91
C ILE A 346 10.62 -42.34 -9.09
N ALA A 347 10.64 -43.68 -9.03
CA ALA A 347 9.64 -44.45 -8.27
C ALA A 347 9.70 -44.15 -6.76
N ARG A 348 10.90 -43.98 -6.20
CA ARG A 348 11.11 -43.64 -4.78
C ARG A 348 10.53 -42.27 -4.44
N GLN A 349 10.83 -41.26 -5.25
CA GLN A 349 10.32 -39.89 -5.04
C GLN A 349 8.81 -39.80 -5.27
N PHE A 350 8.27 -40.49 -6.28
CA PHE A 350 6.83 -40.58 -6.52
C PHE A 350 6.10 -41.19 -5.31
N LYS A 351 6.60 -42.32 -4.79
CA LYS A 351 6.08 -42.96 -3.58
C LYS A 351 6.15 -42.02 -2.36
N ASN A 352 7.13 -41.14 -2.26
CA ASN A 352 7.21 -40.19 -1.16
C ASN A 352 6.13 -39.10 -1.22
N VAL A 353 5.74 -38.66 -2.42
CA VAL A 353 4.70 -37.63 -2.59
C VAL A 353 3.29 -38.21 -2.43
N PHE A 354 3.03 -39.36 -3.05
CA PHE A 354 1.66 -39.92 -3.14
C PHE A 354 1.44 -41.17 -2.30
N GLY A 355 2.46 -41.69 -1.64
CA GLY A 355 2.42 -42.95 -0.90
C GLY A 355 2.63 -44.20 -1.77
N PRO A 356 2.65 -45.40 -1.16
CA PRO A 356 2.88 -46.67 -1.85
C PRO A 356 1.75 -47.10 -2.79
N ASP A 357 0.53 -46.62 -2.56
CA ASP A 357 -0.66 -46.97 -3.34
C ASP A 357 -1.34 -45.70 -3.86
N TYR A 358 -1.00 -45.35 -5.11
CA TYR A 358 -1.54 -44.17 -5.78
C TYR A 358 -3.07 -44.26 -6.00
N ALA A 359 -3.61 -45.46 -6.22
CA ALA A 359 -5.04 -45.63 -6.43
C ALA A 359 -5.82 -45.39 -5.12
N ALA A 360 -5.28 -45.86 -3.98
CA ALA A 360 -5.83 -45.55 -2.67
C ALA A 360 -5.72 -44.05 -2.34
N PHE A 361 -4.60 -43.42 -2.70
CA PHE A 361 -4.41 -41.97 -2.58
C PHE A 361 -5.50 -41.20 -3.35
N LEU A 362 -5.75 -41.52 -4.63
CA LEU A 362 -6.79 -40.86 -5.43
C LEU A 362 -8.20 -41.04 -4.82
N LYS A 363 -8.54 -42.26 -4.38
CA LYS A 363 -9.84 -42.50 -3.71
C LYS A 363 -9.99 -41.70 -2.42
N GLN A 364 -8.92 -41.51 -1.67
CA GLN A 364 -8.94 -40.69 -0.46
C GLN A 364 -9.15 -39.21 -0.81
N GLN A 365 -8.50 -38.71 -1.86
CA GLN A 365 -8.69 -37.35 -2.37
C GLN A 365 -10.13 -37.11 -2.84
N GLU A 366 -10.74 -38.05 -3.56
CA GLU A 366 -12.16 -38.01 -3.94
C GLU A 366 -13.08 -37.87 -2.72
N LYS A 367 -12.88 -38.74 -1.72
CA LYS A 367 -13.69 -38.74 -0.49
C LYS A 367 -13.54 -37.44 0.30
N GLU A 368 -12.33 -36.91 0.39
CA GLU A 368 -12.06 -35.63 1.05
C GLU A 368 -12.73 -34.47 0.31
N ALA A 369 -12.69 -34.48 -1.03
CA ALA A 369 -13.39 -33.50 -1.83
C ALA A 369 -14.91 -33.56 -1.58
N GLU A 370 -15.53 -34.75 -1.58
CA GLU A 370 -16.95 -34.91 -1.27
C GLU A 370 -17.32 -34.35 0.11
N ALA A 371 -16.50 -34.61 1.13
CA ALA A 371 -16.73 -34.15 2.50
C ALA A 371 -16.70 -32.61 2.62
N LEU A 372 -15.95 -31.91 1.75
CA LEU A 372 -15.95 -30.44 1.72
C LEU A 372 -17.31 -29.88 1.29
N PHE A 373 -18.01 -30.54 0.36
CA PHE A 373 -19.30 -30.08 -0.16
C PHE A 373 -20.51 -30.58 0.63
N GLU A 374 -20.30 -31.29 1.74
CA GLU A 374 -21.37 -31.90 2.54
C GLU A 374 -22.44 -30.88 2.96
N GLY A 375 -23.66 -31.08 2.46
CA GLY A 375 -24.82 -30.23 2.74
C GLY A 375 -24.85 -28.90 1.99
N LEU A 376 -23.81 -28.55 1.23
CA LEU A 376 -23.76 -27.29 0.47
C LEU A 376 -24.77 -27.29 -0.68
N GLU A 377 -24.79 -28.33 -1.52
CA GLU A 377 -25.73 -28.47 -2.63
C GLU A 377 -27.20 -28.41 -2.14
N ALA A 378 -27.51 -29.12 -1.05
CA ALA A 378 -28.84 -29.13 -0.45
C ALA A 378 -29.26 -27.73 0.05
N ALA A 379 -28.32 -26.96 0.63
CA ALA A 379 -28.59 -25.60 1.08
C ALA A 379 -28.90 -24.66 -0.08
N PHE A 380 -28.19 -24.79 -1.22
CA PHE A 380 -28.49 -24.03 -2.43
C PHE A 380 -29.86 -24.40 -3.01
N ASN A 381 -30.20 -25.69 -3.03
CA ASN A 381 -31.48 -26.19 -3.54
C ASN A 381 -32.68 -25.78 -2.67
N GLY A 382 -32.50 -25.68 -1.36
CA GLY A 382 -33.55 -25.30 -0.41
C GLY A 382 -33.69 -23.79 -0.17
N ALA A 383 -32.80 -22.96 -0.71
CA ALA A 383 -32.78 -21.54 -0.42
C ALA A 383 -33.90 -20.77 -1.14
N THR A 384 -34.51 -19.83 -0.41
CA THR A 384 -35.48 -18.90 -0.98
C THR A 384 -34.79 -17.81 -1.83
N PRO A 385 -35.48 -17.18 -2.79
CA PRO A 385 -34.91 -16.09 -3.59
C PRO A 385 -34.37 -14.92 -2.76
N ILE A 386 -34.96 -14.66 -1.59
CA ILE A 386 -34.51 -13.60 -0.67
C ILE A 386 -33.18 -14.00 -0.02
N GLU A 387 -33.05 -15.23 0.45
CA GLU A 387 -31.80 -15.72 1.05
C GLU A 387 -30.64 -15.72 0.05
N VAL A 388 -30.89 -16.16 -1.19
CA VAL A 388 -29.91 -16.11 -2.28
C VAL A 388 -29.48 -14.67 -2.54
N ARG A 389 -30.44 -13.74 -2.62
CA ARG A 389 -30.14 -12.31 -2.87
C ARG A 389 -29.37 -11.67 -1.73
N ASN A 390 -29.73 -11.98 -0.48
CA ASN A 390 -29.04 -11.47 0.70
C ASN A 390 -27.60 -12.00 0.79
N ALA A 391 -27.41 -13.29 0.46
CA ALA A 391 -26.08 -13.91 0.39
C ALA A 391 -25.22 -13.29 -0.72
N LEU A 392 -25.80 -13.06 -1.90
CA LEU A 392 -25.11 -12.43 -3.04
C LEU A 392 -24.72 -10.97 -2.74
N ASN A 393 -25.61 -10.20 -2.12
CA ASN A 393 -25.40 -8.79 -1.77
C ASN A 393 -24.62 -8.60 -0.45
N GLN A 394 -24.20 -9.68 0.21
CA GLN A 394 -23.47 -9.64 1.48
C GLN A 394 -24.18 -8.78 2.55
N VAL A 395 -25.50 -8.88 2.66
CA VAL A 395 -26.29 -8.03 3.56
C VAL A 395 -25.91 -8.32 5.03
N PRO A 396 -25.41 -7.34 5.79
CA PRO A 396 -24.98 -7.56 7.17
C PRO A 396 -26.15 -7.96 8.08
N ASN A 397 -25.87 -8.81 9.08
CA ASN A 397 -26.83 -9.28 10.09
C ASN A 397 -28.01 -10.11 9.56
N THR A 398 -27.91 -10.63 8.34
CA THR A 398 -28.82 -11.66 7.84
C THR A 398 -28.12 -13.01 7.96
N THR A 399 -28.68 -13.92 8.77
CA THR A 399 -28.12 -15.27 8.96
C THR A 399 -29.13 -16.29 8.45
N SER A 400 -28.87 -16.83 7.25
CA SER A 400 -29.64 -17.93 6.65
C SER A 400 -28.85 -19.24 6.70
N ALA A 401 -29.56 -20.37 6.55
CA ALA A 401 -28.92 -21.69 6.43
C ALA A 401 -27.94 -21.75 5.25
N LEU A 402 -28.25 -21.05 4.15
CA LEU A 402 -27.39 -20.91 2.98
C LEU A 402 -26.06 -20.19 3.31
N GLN A 403 -26.13 -19.04 3.98
CA GLN A 403 -24.92 -18.29 4.37
C GLN A 403 -24.05 -19.06 5.36
N GLN A 404 -24.67 -19.79 6.30
CA GLN A 404 -23.94 -20.66 7.22
C GLN A 404 -23.18 -21.76 6.48
N LYS A 405 -23.83 -22.44 5.53
CA LYS A 405 -23.19 -23.51 4.75
C LYS A 405 -22.10 -22.99 3.81
N ILE A 406 -22.29 -21.83 3.19
CA ILE A 406 -21.22 -21.17 2.44
C ILE A 406 -20.04 -20.88 3.37
N THR A 407 -20.28 -20.33 4.55
CA THR A 407 -19.20 -20.01 5.51
C THR A 407 -18.47 -21.25 6.00
N GLU A 408 -19.20 -22.32 6.34
CA GLU A 408 -18.60 -23.62 6.70
C GLU A 408 -17.73 -24.18 5.57
N PHE A 409 -18.20 -24.13 4.33
CA PHE A 409 -17.42 -24.55 3.17
C PHE A 409 -16.11 -23.75 3.06
N LYS A 410 -16.18 -22.42 3.22
CA LYS A 410 -14.98 -21.56 3.17
C LYS A 410 -13.96 -21.96 4.23
N THR A 411 -14.39 -22.11 5.49
CA THR A 411 -13.50 -22.52 6.57
C THR A 411 -12.90 -23.90 6.33
N LYS A 412 -13.73 -24.89 5.95
CA LYS A 412 -13.24 -26.25 5.66
C LYS A 412 -12.23 -26.28 4.51
N LEU A 413 -12.49 -25.52 3.44
CA LEU A 413 -11.58 -25.42 2.29
C LEU A 413 -10.25 -24.78 2.70
N GLU A 414 -10.29 -23.70 3.49
CA GLU A 414 -9.09 -23.03 3.99
C GLU A 414 -8.24 -23.95 4.86
N ASP A 415 -8.85 -24.65 5.82
CA ASP A 415 -8.17 -25.61 6.68
C ASP A 415 -7.57 -26.76 5.85
N TYR A 416 -8.32 -27.26 4.87
CA TYR A 416 -7.85 -28.32 3.98
C TYR A 416 -6.63 -27.89 3.17
N VAL A 417 -6.71 -26.75 2.48
CA VAL A 417 -5.62 -26.21 1.66
C VAL A 417 -4.40 -25.90 2.51
N ASN A 418 -4.58 -25.34 3.71
CA ASN A 418 -3.47 -25.05 4.62
C ASN A 418 -2.74 -26.32 5.10
N LYS A 419 -3.48 -27.41 5.30
CA LYS A 419 -2.94 -28.71 5.73
C LYS A 419 -2.24 -29.46 4.59
N THR A 420 -2.76 -29.36 3.37
CA THR A 420 -2.32 -30.20 2.24
C THR A 420 -1.33 -29.52 1.31
N ARG A 421 -1.24 -28.18 1.32
CA ARG A 421 -0.33 -27.44 0.43
C ARG A 421 1.13 -27.92 0.49
N PRO A 422 1.84 -27.94 -0.65
CA PRO A 422 1.35 -27.62 -2.00
C PRO A 422 0.71 -28.80 -2.73
N LEU A 423 0.47 -29.95 -2.09
CA LEU A 423 -0.22 -31.07 -2.71
C LEU A 423 -1.70 -30.71 -2.94
N HIS A 424 -2.07 -30.54 -4.20
CA HIS A 424 -3.42 -30.15 -4.59
C HIS A 424 -4.34 -31.34 -4.80
N ASN A 425 -5.61 -31.17 -4.41
CA ASN A 425 -6.68 -32.12 -4.64
C ASN A 425 -7.57 -31.66 -5.80
N ASP A 426 -7.31 -32.16 -7.01
CA ASP A 426 -8.04 -31.75 -8.23
C ASP A 426 -9.53 -32.13 -8.21
N PHE A 427 -9.92 -33.10 -7.37
CA PHE A 427 -11.31 -33.51 -7.24
C PHE A 427 -12.20 -32.43 -6.60
N ILE A 428 -11.63 -31.48 -5.85
CA ILE A 428 -12.39 -30.38 -5.24
C ILE A 428 -13.00 -29.49 -6.33
N LEU A 429 -12.17 -29.03 -7.28
CA LEU A 429 -12.64 -28.19 -8.37
C LEU A 429 -13.55 -28.98 -9.34
N ALA A 430 -13.20 -30.25 -9.63
CA ALA A 430 -14.04 -31.12 -10.44
C ALA A 430 -15.44 -31.30 -9.84
N LYS A 431 -15.53 -31.53 -8.51
CA LYS A 431 -16.80 -31.66 -7.80
C LYS A 431 -17.62 -30.38 -7.82
N ALA A 432 -16.98 -29.23 -7.66
CA ALA A 432 -17.65 -27.94 -7.76
C ALA A 432 -18.31 -27.75 -9.14
N TYR A 433 -17.58 -28.06 -10.22
CA TYR A 433 -18.13 -28.02 -11.57
C TYR A 433 -19.25 -29.05 -11.78
N GLU A 434 -19.10 -30.28 -11.28
CA GLU A 434 -20.15 -31.30 -11.35
C GLU A 434 -21.46 -30.79 -10.70
N ILE A 435 -21.38 -30.24 -9.49
CA ILE A 435 -22.53 -29.69 -8.78
C ILE A 435 -23.14 -28.52 -9.57
N TYR A 436 -22.29 -27.61 -10.06
CA TYR A 436 -22.75 -26.46 -10.84
C TYR A 436 -23.44 -26.90 -12.12
N ASP A 437 -22.84 -27.79 -12.91
CA ASP A 437 -23.39 -28.26 -14.17
C ASP A 437 -24.74 -28.96 -14.01
N LYS A 438 -24.82 -29.84 -13.00
CA LYS A 438 -26.04 -30.57 -12.66
C LYS A 438 -27.17 -29.63 -12.26
N ASN A 439 -26.86 -28.54 -11.57
CA ASN A 439 -27.86 -27.64 -11.00
C ASN A 439 -28.04 -26.30 -11.76
N CYS A 440 -27.21 -26.00 -12.76
CA CYS A 440 -27.25 -24.72 -13.49
C CYS A 440 -28.59 -24.47 -14.19
N SER A 441 -29.22 -25.52 -14.72
CA SER A 441 -30.54 -25.43 -15.36
C SER A 441 -31.69 -25.27 -14.36
N PRO A 442 -31.77 -26.01 -13.25
CA PRO A 442 -32.82 -25.81 -12.24
C PRO A 442 -32.61 -24.59 -11.34
N TRP A 443 -31.39 -24.07 -11.20
CA TRP A 443 -31.11 -22.87 -10.41
C TRP A 443 -31.48 -21.58 -11.15
N THR A 444 -31.84 -20.57 -10.37
CA THR A 444 -31.95 -19.20 -10.87
C THR A 444 -30.57 -18.65 -11.24
N GLY A 445 -30.51 -17.65 -12.12
CA GLY A 445 -29.25 -16.97 -12.44
C GLY A 445 -28.49 -16.49 -11.19
N ASN A 446 -29.21 -15.99 -10.18
CA ASN A 446 -28.59 -15.56 -8.92
C ASN A 446 -27.99 -16.71 -8.11
N GLN A 447 -28.62 -17.89 -8.10
CA GLN A 447 -28.05 -19.09 -7.46
C GLN A 447 -26.81 -19.57 -8.22
N CYS A 448 -26.85 -19.55 -9.55
CA CYS A 448 -25.67 -19.83 -10.38
C CYS A 448 -24.54 -18.85 -10.08
N CYS A 449 -24.79 -17.55 -10.02
CA CYS A 449 -23.79 -16.54 -9.64
C CYS A 449 -23.25 -16.78 -8.23
N LEU A 450 -24.14 -17.07 -7.27
CA LEU A 450 -23.78 -17.30 -5.89
C LEU A 450 -23.03 -18.62 -5.68
N PHE A 451 -23.17 -19.62 -6.55
CA PHE A 451 -22.35 -20.81 -6.47
C PHE A 451 -21.01 -20.58 -7.17
N SER A 452 -21.04 -19.98 -8.36
CA SER A 452 -19.85 -19.76 -9.17
C SER A 452 -18.85 -18.87 -8.41
N GLN A 453 -19.26 -17.73 -7.89
CA GLN A 453 -18.35 -16.73 -7.31
C GLN A 453 -17.72 -17.17 -5.97
N PRO A 454 -18.48 -17.40 -4.89
CA PRO A 454 -17.90 -17.73 -3.58
C PRO A 454 -17.57 -19.22 -3.38
N VAL A 455 -17.91 -20.12 -4.30
CA VAL A 455 -17.53 -21.55 -4.22
C VAL A 455 -16.45 -21.86 -5.26
N ILE A 456 -16.76 -21.81 -6.56
CA ILE A 456 -15.79 -22.13 -7.63
C ILE A 456 -14.65 -21.10 -7.65
N GLY A 457 -15.00 -19.81 -7.63
CA GLY A 457 -14.02 -18.72 -7.62
C GLY A 457 -13.10 -18.78 -6.41
N LEU A 458 -13.61 -19.19 -5.24
CA LEU A 458 -12.78 -19.36 -4.05
C LEU A 458 -11.80 -20.54 -4.19
N ILE A 459 -12.23 -21.69 -4.72
CA ILE A 459 -11.32 -22.83 -4.98
C ILE A 459 -10.21 -22.40 -5.93
N GLN A 460 -10.57 -21.72 -7.03
CA GLN A 460 -9.63 -21.17 -7.99
C GLN A 460 -8.66 -20.19 -7.32
N GLU A 461 -9.15 -19.23 -6.53
CA GLU A 461 -8.33 -18.27 -5.79
C GLU A 461 -7.31 -18.98 -4.88
N ARG A 462 -7.75 -20.02 -4.15
CA ARG A 462 -6.86 -20.78 -3.28
C ARG A 462 -5.77 -21.50 -4.07
N TYR A 463 -6.08 -22.06 -5.24
CA TYR A 463 -5.07 -22.65 -6.13
C TYR A 463 -4.11 -21.61 -6.71
N LEU A 464 -4.60 -20.41 -7.06
CA LEU A 464 -3.75 -19.31 -7.53
C LEU A 464 -2.69 -18.91 -6.50
N LYS A 465 -3.05 -18.95 -5.20
CA LYS A 465 -2.14 -18.61 -4.10
C LYS A 465 -1.12 -19.69 -3.77
N THR A 466 -1.31 -20.92 -4.25
CA THR A 466 -0.55 -22.08 -3.77
C THR A 466 0.21 -22.83 -4.87
N SER A 467 -0.11 -22.61 -6.15
CA SER A 467 0.66 -23.14 -7.28
C SER A 467 0.65 -22.20 -8.49
N LYS A 468 1.86 -21.87 -8.97
CA LYS A 468 2.04 -21.06 -10.18
C LYS A 468 1.59 -21.80 -11.44
N LYS A 469 1.83 -23.12 -11.51
CA LYS A 469 1.39 -23.96 -12.63
C LYS A 469 -0.13 -23.98 -12.76
N ARG A 470 -0.86 -24.16 -11.64
CA ARG A 470 -2.34 -24.13 -11.65
C ARG A 470 -2.88 -22.77 -12.08
N SER A 471 -2.18 -21.69 -11.72
CA SER A 471 -2.50 -20.36 -12.24
C SER A 471 -2.37 -20.27 -13.75
N MET A 472 -1.34 -20.90 -14.32
CA MET A 472 -1.15 -20.97 -15.77
C MET A 472 -2.26 -21.80 -16.43
N ASP A 473 -2.63 -22.94 -15.85
CA ASP A 473 -3.69 -23.82 -16.39
C ASP A 473 -5.06 -23.15 -16.41
N ILE A 474 -5.40 -22.42 -15.33
CA ILE A 474 -6.63 -21.63 -15.27
C ILE A 474 -6.60 -20.52 -16.34
N ALA A 475 -5.46 -19.81 -16.49
CA ALA A 475 -5.31 -18.77 -17.49
C ALA A 475 -5.35 -19.30 -18.94
N GLU A 476 -4.79 -20.48 -19.19
CA GLU A 476 -4.86 -21.16 -20.48
C GLU A 476 -6.29 -21.59 -20.81
N GLY A 477 -7.04 -22.10 -19.84
CA GLY A 477 -8.47 -22.37 -19.98
C GLY A 477 -9.28 -21.13 -20.39
N ILE A 478 -8.99 -19.97 -19.81
CA ILE A 478 -9.59 -18.68 -20.19
C ILE A 478 -9.21 -18.31 -21.62
N TYR A 479 -7.93 -18.40 -21.96
CA TYR A 479 -7.38 -18.02 -23.26
C TYR A 479 -7.95 -18.88 -24.40
N ASN A 480 -7.97 -20.19 -24.23
CA ASN A 480 -8.55 -21.13 -25.19
C ASN A 480 -10.04 -20.86 -25.40
N ARG A 481 -10.74 -20.42 -24.35
CA ARG A 481 -12.13 -20.01 -24.46
C ARG A 481 -12.31 -18.67 -25.19
N ALA A 482 -11.45 -17.69 -24.91
CA ALA A 482 -11.45 -16.40 -25.61
C ALA A 482 -11.13 -16.53 -27.11
N GLN A 483 -10.19 -17.39 -27.47
CA GLN A 483 -9.86 -17.72 -28.87
C GLN A 483 -11.04 -18.32 -29.64
N ASN A 484 -11.88 -19.11 -28.97
CA ASN A 484 -13.03 -19.75 -29.59
C ASN A 484 -14.26 -18.83 -29.66
N ILE A 485 -14.21 -17.63 -29.08
CA ILE A 485 -15.29 -16.62 -29.09
C ILE A 485 -15.08 -15.51 -30.14
N ASP A 486 -13.89 -15.33 -30.72
CA ASP A 486 -13.73 -14.44 -31.89
C ASP A 486 -12.48 -14.77 -32.73
N LYS A 487 -12.66 -15.21 -33.98
CA LYS A 487 -11.58 -15.73 -34.86
C LYS A 487 -10.67 -14.66 -35.48
N HIS A 488 -10.89 -13.38 -35.22
CA HIS A 488 -10.22 -12.29 -35.94
C HIS A 488 -9.23 -11.47 -35.12
N LEU A 489 -8.97 -11.82 -33.86
CA LEU A 489 -7.94 -11.19 -33.05
C LEU A 489 -6.88 -12.22 -32.65
N PRO A 490 -5.60 -12.02 -33.04
CA PRO A 490 -4.54 -12.94 -32.64
C PRO A 490 -4.42 -12.88 -31.12
N ALA A 491 -4.61 -14.02 -30.51
CA ALA A 491 -4.52 -14.15 -29.08
C ALA A 491 -3.03 -14.00 -28.69
N ARG A 492 -2.77 -12.95 -27.93
CA ARG A 492 -1.43 -12.60 -27.47
C ARG A 492 -1.17 -13.33 -26.16
N ARG A 493 0.09 -13.68 -25.90
CA ARG A 493 0.61 -14.22 -24.63
C ARG A 493 0.47 -13.25 -23.43
N SER A 494 -0.44 -12.29 -23.53
CA SER A 494 -0.81 -11.31 -22.51
C SER A 494 -2.31 -11.05 -22.64
N LEU A 495 -3.06 -11.36 -21.59
CA LEU A 495 -4.46 -10.99 -21.48
C LEU A 495 -4.53 -9.51 -21.05
N LEU A 496 -4.66 -8.61 -22.02
CA LEU A 496 -4.97 -7.20 -21.75
C LEU A 496 -6.48 -7.01 -21.82
N LEU A 497 -7.07 -6.34 -20.82
CA LEU A 497 -8.46 -5.87 -20.88
C LEU A 497 -8.59 -4.82 -22.00
N ALA A 498 -9.67 -4.89 -22.79
CA ALA A 498 -9.93 -3.90 -23.83
C ALA A 498 -10.00 -2.49 -23.20
N GLY A 499 -9.07 -1.60 -23.61
CA GLY A 499 -8.95 -0.24 -23.08
C GLY A 499 -8.04 -0.07 -21.86
N SER A 500 -7.30 -1.11 -21.45
CA SER A 500 -6.38 -1.06 -20.31
C SER A 500 -4.97 -1.55 -20.68
N THR A 501 -3.95 -0.97 -20.05
CA THR A 501 -2.55 -1.43 -20.11
C THR A 501 -2.21 -2.47 -19.02
N THR A 502 -3.19 -2.84 -18.18
CA THR A 502 -2.97 -3.69 -17.01
C THR A 502 -3.03 -5.17 -17.37
N ASP A 503 -2.00 -5.90 -16.97
CA ASP A 503 -1.82 -7.34 -17.15
C ASP A 503 -2.57 -8.13 -16.07
N ILE A 504 -3.57 -8.92 -16.45
CA ILE A 504 -4.39 -9.70 -15.50
C ILE A 504 -3.68 -10.92 -14.88
N ARG A 505 -2.36 -11.07 -15.09
CA ARG A 505 -1.53 -11.92 -14.20
C ARG A 505 -1.59 -11.44 -12.73
N SER A 506 -2.02 -10.22 -12.49
CA SER A 506 -2.53 -9.76 -11.19
C SER A 506 -4.03 -10.04 -11.10
N VAL A 507 -4.40 -11.20 -10.57
CA VAL A 507 -5.79 -11.45 -10.09
C VAL A 507 -6.03 -10.71 -8.75
N VAL A 508 -5.04 -9.94 -8.29
CA VAL A 508 -5.01 -9.25 -6.99
C VAL A 508 -5.97 -8.03 -6.99
N ASP A 509 -6.41 -7.54 -8.15
CA ASP A 509 -7.18 -6.29 -8.29
C ASP A 509 -8.64 -6.43 -8.74
N LEU A 510 -9.23 -7.64 -8.77
CA LEU A 510 -10.61 -7.79 -9.28
C LEU A 510 -11.74 -7.41 -8.32
N GLY A 511 -11.45 -6.93 -7.10
CA GLY A 511 -12.42 -6.26 -6.22
C GLY A 511 -13.63 -7.10 -5.76
N SER A 512 -13.73 -8.37 -6.16
CA SER A 512 -14.73 -9.36 -5.74
C SER A 512 -14.26 -10.77 -6.12
N PRO A 513 -14.74 -11.84 -5.45
CA PRO A 513 -14.51 -13.22 -5.87
C PRO A 513 -15.10 -13.42 -7.27
N CYS A 514 -14.29 -13.29 -8.30
CA CYS A 514 -14.71 -13.50 -9.67
C CYS A 514 -14.59 -14.99 -10.02
N CYS A 515 -15.69 -15.59 -10.48
CA CYS A 515 -15.66 -16.93 -11.06
C CYS A 515 -15.30 -16.82 -12.53
N ILE A 516 -14.34 -17.63 -12.96
CA ILE A 516 -14.18 -17.95 -14.37
C ILE A 516 -15.05 -19.18 -14.64
N ASP A 517 -16.31 -18.94 -15.05
CA ASP A 517 -17.07 -19.98 -15.74
C ASP A 517 -16.34 -20.26 -17.06
N ILE A 518 -16.21 -21.53 -17.49
CA ILE A 518 -15.58 -21.99 -18.74
C ILE A 518 -16.66 -22.49 -19.74
N ARG A 519 -17.96 -22.43 -19.39
CA ARG A 519 -19.05 -23.04 -20.16
C ARG A 519 -20.09 -22.11 -20.79
N ALA A 520 -19.80 -20.82 -20.90
CA ALA A 520 -20.58 -19.89 -21.72
C ALA A 520 -22.05 -19.79 -21.34
N ARG A 521 -22.31 -19.47 -20.07
CA ARG A 521 -23.60 -18.91 -19.68
C ARG A 521 -23.36 -17.57 -19.03
N THR A 522 -23.77 -16.52 -19.72
CA THR A 522 -23.70 -15.12 -19.24
C THR A 522 -24.29 -15.04 -17.84
N CYS A 523 -23.46 -14.67 -16.87
CA CYS A 523 -23.88 -14.11 -15.59
C CYS A 523 -24.02 -12.59 -15.72
#